data_AF-A0A1Q9PDK4-F1
#
_entry.id   AF-A0A1Q9PDK4-F1
#
_cell.length_a   1.000
_cell.length_b   1.000
_cell.length_c   1.000
_cell.angle_alpha   90.00
_cell.angle_beta   90.00
_cell.angle_gamma   90.00
#
_symmetry.space_group_name_H-M   'P 1'
#
loop_
_entity.id
_entity.type
_entity.pdbx_description
1 polymer ?
#
loop_
_entity_poly.entity_id
_entity_poly.type
_entity_poly.pdbx_seq_one_letter_code
_entity_poly.pdbx_strand_id
1 'polypeptide(L)'
;MKTIISLPKIQKRKLPEGFKGDDNRFSETLVEYFLKEYTKKGDLILDIFAGLGTTLFVAEEMGRVPYGIEYDELRCNYIRENLKHGKNIIRGDALNLLEYGLPQCDFCL
;
A
#
# COMPACT_ATOMS: atom_id res chain seq x y z
N MET A 1 -16.66 -10.64 20.22
CA MET A 1 -16.11 -9.77 19.17
C MET A 1 -14.80 -9.18 19.69
N LYS A 2 -13.69 -9.30 18.94
CA LYS A 2 -12.41 -8.72 19.34
C LYS A 2 -12.39 -7.27 18.86
N THR A 3 -12.39 -6.31 19.80
CA THR A 3 -12.48 -4.88 19.49
C THR A 3 -11.15 -4.15 19.59
N ILE A 4 -10.13 -4.81 20.17
CA ILE A 4 -8.78 -4.28 20.32
C ILE A 4 -7.79 -5.34 19.84
N ILE A 5 -6.82 -4.91 19.05
CA ILE A 5 -5.65 -5.69 18.67
C ILE A 5 -4.40 -4.93 19.12
N SER A 6 -3.42 -5.66 19.65
CA SER A 6 -2.10 -5.13 19.98
C SER A 6 -1.08 -5.87 19.12
N LEU A 7 -0.30 -5.12 18.36
CA LEU A 7 0.66 -5.62 17.39
C LEU A 7 2.03 -4.97 17.66
N PRO A 8 3.15 -5.69 17.47
CA PRO A 8 4.46 -5.06 17.52
C PRO A 8 4.60 -4.04 16.39
N LYS A 9 5.22 -2.90 16.68
CA LYS A 9 5.54 -1.89 15.65
C LYS A 9 6.79 -2.34 14.90
N ILE A 10 6.60 -2.99 13.76
CA ILE A 10 7.71 -3.41 12.86
C ILE A 10 7.63 -2.63 11.55
N GLN A 11 8.78 -2.10 11.12
CA GLN A 11 9.02 -1.56 9.78
C GLN A 11 10.29 -2.22 9.25
N LYS A 12 10.15 -3.23 8.38
CA LYS A 12 11.30 -3.97 7.83
C LYS A 12 11.97 -3.15 6.73
N ARG A 13 11.17 -2.42 5.94
CA ARG A 13 11.64 -1.69 4.76
C ARG A 13 12.20 -0.32 5.15
N LYS A 14 13.50 -0.14 4.95
CA LYS A 14 14.21 1.13 5.17
C LYS A 14 13.85 2.13 4.08
N LEU A 15 13.62 3.38 4.45
CA LEU A 15 13.40 4.46 3.48
C LEU A 15 14.72 5.06 2.98
N PRO A 16 14.75 5.54 1.73
CA PRO A 16 15.80 6.45 1.25
C PRO A 16 15.93 7.68 2.15
N GLU A 17 17.13 8.27 2.24
CA GLU A 17 17.39 9.46 3.07
C GLU A 17 16.42 10.61 2.80
N GLY A 18 16.05 10.82 1.53
CA GLY A 18 15.14 11.89 1.12
C GLY A 18 13.73 11.81 1.74
N PHE A 19 13.31 10.66 2.25
CA PHE A 19 12.00 10.47 2.87
C PHE A 19 12.04 10.31 4.39
N LYS A 20 13.21 10.18 5.01
CA LYS A 20 13.31 9.90 6.46
C LYS A 20 12.73 11.01 7.33
N GLY A 21 12.82 12.27 6.89
CA GLY A 21 12.26 13.42 7.61
C GLY A 21 10.73 13.47 7.60
N ASP A 22 10.09 12.61 6.79
CA ASP A 22 8.66 12.60 6.54
C ASP A 22 8.11 11.15 6.54
N ASP A 23 8.69 10.28 7.37
CA ASP A 23 8.20 8.91 7.55
C ASP A 23 6.89 8.91 8.35
N ASN A 24 5.79 8.99 7.62
CA ASN A 24 4.42 8.96 8.14
C ASN A 24 3.75 7.57 7.99
N ARG A 25 4.53 6.52 7.72
CA ARG A 25 4.00 5.17 7.48
C ARG A 25 3.48 4.52 8.76
N PHE A 26 2.35 3.83 8.67
CA PHE A 26 1.99 2.82 9.68
C PHE A 26 2.92 1.59 9.60
N SER A 27 2.84 0.72 10.61
CA SER A 27 3.68 -0.49 10.66
C SER A 27 3.26 -1.54 9.63
N GLU A 28 4.23 -2.27 9.10
CA GLU A 28 3.98 -3.38 8.17
C GLU A 28 3.16 -4.48 8.84
N THR A 29 3.36 -4.72 10.15
CA THR A 29 2.58 -5.72 10.91
C THR A 29 1.08 -5.40 10.94
N LEU A 30 0.69 -4.13 10.88
CA LEU A 30 -0.72 -3.74 10.80
C LEU A 30 -1.33 -4.24 9.49
N VAL A 31 -0.65 -3.99 8.37
CA VAL A 31 -1.07 -4.45 7.04
C VAL A 31 -1.10 -5.97 6.97
N GLU A 32 -0.03 -6.62 7.42
CA GLU A 32 0.07 -8.09 7.43
C GLU A 32 -1.10 -8.73 8.16
N TYR A 33 -1.52 -8.15 9.29
CA TYR A 33 -2.66 -8.62 10.07
C TYR A 33 -3.95 -8.57 9.24
N PHE A 34 -4.29 -7.42 8.66
CA PHE A 34 -5.51 -7.25 7.88
C PHE A 34 -5.50 -8.08 6.59
N LEU A 35 -4.40 -8.10 5.86
CA LEU A 35 -4.31 -8.89 4.63
C LEU A 35 -4.36 -10.39 4.90
N LYS A 36 -3.83 -10.86 6.03
CA LYS A 36 -3.94 -12.27 6.42
C LYS A 36 -5.37 -12.66 6.78
N GLU A 37 -6.09 -11.79 7.46
CA GLU A 37 -7.44 -12.07 7.95
C GLU A 37 -8.50 -11.96 6.85
N TYR A 38 -8.38 -10.97 5.95
CA TYR A 38 -9.46 -10.59 5.05
C TYR A 38 -9.20 -10.86 3.57
N THR A 39 -8.03 -11.38 3.19
CA THR A 39 -7.66 -11.60 1.78
C THR A 39 -6.93 -12.93 1.57
N LYS A 40 -6.86 -13.38 0.32
CA LYS A 40 -6.15 -14.56 -0.14
C LYS A 40 -5.04 -14.18 -1.12
N LYS A 41 -4.12 -15.12 -1.39
CA LYS A 41 -3.11 -14.93 -2.44
C LYS A 41 -3.81 -14.72 -3.79
N GLY A 42 -3.32 -13.77 -4.56
CA GLY A 42 -3.91 -13.37 -5.84
C GLY A 42 -4.95 -12.25 -5.76
N ASP A 43 -5.51 -11.97 -4.58
CA ASP A 43 -6.48 -10.88 -4.40
C ASP A 43 -5.87 -9.51 -4.75
N LEU A 44 -6.71 -8.61 -5.24
CA LEU A 44 -6.35 -7.25 -5.64
C LEU A 44 -6.54 -6.31 -4.45
N ILE A 45 -5.46 -5.62 -4.07
CA ILE A 45 -5.41 -4.76 -2.88
C ILE A 45 -5.25 -3.31 -3.33
N LEU A 46 -6.21 -2.46 -2.95
CA LEU A 46 -6.18 -1.04 -3.24
C LEU A 46 -5.70 -0.24 -2.01
N ASP A 47 -4.85 0.76 -2.25
CA ASP A 47 -4.54 1.84 -1.30
C ASP A 47 -4.65 3.18 -2.04
N ILE A 48 -5.67 3.98 -1.71
CA ILE A 48 -5.94 5.25 -2.40
C ILE A 48 -5.09 6.42 -1.90
N PHE A 49 -4.32 6.21 -0.82
CA PHE A 49 -3.38 7.18 -0.26
C PHE A 49 -2.04 6.49 -0.02
N ALA A 50 -1.49 5.95 -1.10
CA ALA A 50 -0.41 4.96 -1.04
C ALA A 50 0.83 5.47 -0.31
N GLY A 51 1.08 6.78 -0.24
CA GLY A 51 2.13 7.40 0.55
C GLY A 51 3.50 6.85 0.17
N LEU A 52 4.18 6.20 1.12
CA LEU A 52 5.46 5.53 0.88
C LEU A 52 5.31 4.01 0.64
N GLY A 53 4.10 3.55 0.33
CA GLY A 53 3.80 2.24 -0.25
C GLY A 53 3.67 1.08 0.73
N THR A 54 3.56 1.30 2.04
CA THR A 54 3.56 0.20 3.03
C THR A 54 2.54 -0.89 2.70
N THR A 55 1.28 -0.52 2.40
CA THR A 55 0.24 -1.48 2.01
C THR A 55 0.65 -2.28 0.78
N LEU A 56 1.12 -1.58 -0.25
CA LEU A 56 1.40 -2.13 -1.57
C LEU A 56 2.58 -3.11 -1.52
N PHE A 57 3.64 -2.75 -0.81
CA PHE A 57 4.81 -3.59 -0.61
C PHE A 57 4.47 -4.86 0.16
N VAL A 58 3.74 -4.74 1.27
CA VAL A 58 3.32 -5.90 2.07
C VAL A 58 2.36 -6.80 1.27
N ALA A 59 1.42 -6.21 0.52
CA ALA A 59 0.52 -6.97 -0.35
C ALA A 59 1.31 -7.80 -1.38
N GLU A 60 2.27 -7.20 -2.08
CA GLU A 60 3.11 -7.91 -3.05
C GLU A 60 3.95 -9.02 -2.40
N GLU A 61 4.57 -8.74 -1.25
CA GLU A 61 5.33 -9.74 -0.48
C GLU A 61 4.46 -10.93 -0.04
N MET A 62 3.20 -10.66 0.34
CA MET A 62 2.24 -11.68 0.73
C MET A 62 1.60 -12.39 -0.48
N GLY A 63 1.98 -12.04 -1.72
CA GLY A 63 1.50 -12.68 -2.94
C GLY A 63 0.11 -12.21 -3.37
N ARG A 64 -0.24 -10.95 -3.09
CA ARG A 64 -1.41 -10.23 -3.61
C ARG A 64 -0.98 -9.27 -4.73
N VAL A 65 -1.94 -8.70 -5.45
CA VAL A 65 -1.68 -7.74 -6.53
C VAL A 65 -2.03 -6.33 -6.05
N PRO A 66 -1.04 -5.45 -5.82
CA PRO A 66 -1.31 -4.10 -5.33
C PRO A 66 -1.77 -3.16 -6.45
N TYR A 67 -2.68 -2.24 -6.11
CA TYR A 67 -3.09 -1.06 -6.87
C TYR A 67 -3.03 0.14 -5.94
N GLY A 68 -2.56 1.27 -6.44
CA GLY A 68 -2.37 2.44 -5.59
C GLY A 68 -2.60 3.76 -6.30
N ILE A 69 -3.08 4.75 -5.55
CA ILE A 69 -3.11 6.15 -5.96
C ILE A 69 -2.24 6.95 -5.00
N GLU A 70 -1.37 7.78 -5.54
CA GLU A 70 -0.58 8.73 -4.76
C GLU A 70 -0.53 10.06 -5.50
N TYR A 71 -0.72 11.16 -4.77
CA TYR A 71 -0.74 12.49 -5.35
C TYR A 71 0.67 13.03 -5.60
N ASP A 72 1.57 12.82 -4.63
CA ASP A 72 2.95 13.29 -4.69
C ASP A 72 3.77 12.49 -5.71
N GLU A 73 4.44 13.22 -6.61
CA GLU A 73 5.20 12.62 -7.70
C GLU A 73 6.39 11.80 -7.21
N LEU A 74 7.13 12.31 -6.23
CA LEU A 74 8.34 11.65 -5.73
C LEU A 74 8.00 10.34 -5.04
N ARG A 75 6.96 10.34 -4.21
CA ARG A 75 6.42 9.16 -3.54
C ARG A 75 5.87 8.14 -4.54
N CYS A 76 5.08 8.59 -5.51
CA CYS A 76 4.55 7.73 -6.56
C CYS A 76 5.67 7.04 -7.36
N ASN A 77 6.69 7.80 -7.77
CA ASN A 77 7.85 7.26 -8.49
C ASN A 77 8.64 6.27 -7.64
N TYR A 78 8.89 6.59 -6.36
CA TYR A 78 9.52 5.67 -5.43
C TYR A 78 8.78 4.33 -5.34
N ILE A 79 7.45 4.35 -5.20
CA ILE A 79 6.65 3.12 -5.16
C ILE A 79 6.80 2.35 -6.48
N ARG A 80 6.62 3.02 -7.62
CA ARG A 80 6.68 2.41 -8.96
C ARG A 80 8.00 1.69 -9.23
N GLU A 81 9.11 2.32 -8.86
CA GLU A 81 10.46 1.78 -9.08
C GLU A 81 10.77 0.56 -8.21
N ASN A 82 10.08 0.41 -7.07
CA ASN A 82 10.37 -0.61 -6.06
C ASN A 82 9.34 -1.75 -6.00
N LEU A 83 8.25 -1.68 -6.76
CA LEU A 83 7.24 -2.73 -6.89
C LEU A 83 7.37 -3.48 -8.22
N LYS A 84 7.17 -4.81 -8.21
CA LYS A 84 7.02 -5.57 -9.46
C LYS A 84 5.78 -5.13 -10.22
N HIS A 85 4.72 -4.75 -9.50
CA HIS A 85 3.49 -4.21 -10.07
C HIS A 85 3.48 -2.68 -10.18
N GLY A 86 4.64 -2.02 -10.38
CA GLY A 86 4.72 -0.56 -10.45
C GLY A 86 3.74 0.10 -11.45
N LYS A 87 3.39 -0.58 -12.55
CA LYS A 87 2.39 -0.10 -13.52
C LYS A 87 0.97 0.08 -12.96
N ASN A 88 0.66 -0.54 -11.82
CA ASN A 88 -0.64 -0.45 -11.15
C ASN A 88 -0.74 0.80 -10.24
N ILE A 89 0.32 1.60 -10.17
CA ILE A 89 0.37 2.80 -9.34
C ILE A 89 0.09 4.02 -10.20
N ILE A 90 -0.96 4.73 -9.84
CA ILE A 90 -1.41 5.94 -10.53
C ILE A 90 -0.94 7.14 -9.72
N ARG A 91 -0.37 8.12 -10.43
CA ARG A 91 -0.15 9.45 -9.86
C ARG A 91 -1.45 10.23 -10.06
N GLY A 92 -2.12 10.62 -9.00
CA GLY A 92 -3.41 11.28 -9.13
C GLY A 92 -4.06 11.67 -7.81
N ASP A 93 -5.15 12.42 -7.92
CA ASP A 93 -6.05 12.73 -6.81
C ASP A 93 -7.04 11.58 -6.62
N ALA A 94 -7.16 11.07 -5.39
CA ALA A 94 -8.11 10.04 -5.02
C ALA A 94 -9.58 10.45 -5.24
N LEU A 95 -9.87 11.76 -5.30
CA LEU A 95 -11.21 12.26 -5.65
C LEU A 95 -11.66 11.86 -7.07
N ASN A 96 -10.70 11.60 -7.96
CA ASN A 96 -10.98 11.17 -9.34
C ASN A 96 -10.91 9.64 -9.50
N LEU A 97 -11.09 8.88 -8.41
CA LEU A 97 -10.95 7.40 -8.38
C LEU A 97 -11.63 6.69 -9.55
N LEU A 98 -12.86 7.11 -9.89
CA LEU A 98 -13.68 6.48 -10.92
C LEU A 98 -13.15 6.72 -12.35
N GLU A 99 -12.34 7.77 -12.54
CA GLU A 99 -11.80 8.13 -13.85
C GLU A 99 -10.59 7.27 -14.23
N TYR A 100 -9.92 6.66 -13.25
CA TYR A 100 -8.69 5.91 -13.50
C TYR A 100 -8.89 4.49 -14.04
N GLY A 101 -10.14 4.02 -14.13
CA GLY A 101 -10.45 2.70 -14.70
C GLY A 101 -9.81 1.53 -13.93
N LEU A 102 -9.66 1.67 -12.60
CA LEU A 102 -9.16 0.60 -11.74
C LEU A 102 -10.08 -0.64 -11.83
N PRO A 103 -9.53 -1.86 -11.76
CA PRO A 103 -10.34 -3.05 -11.66
C PRO A 103 -11.09 -3.07 -10.32
N GLN A 104 -12.12 -3.91 -10.23
CA GLN A 104 -12.71 -4.24 -8.94
C GLN A 104 -11.64 -4.88 -8.04
N CYS A 105 -11.35 -4.21 -6.93
CA CYS A 105 -10.40 -4.70 -5.93
C CYS A 105 -11.15 -5.48 -4.84
N ASP A 106 -10.49 -6.49 -4.28
CA ASP A 106 -11.07 -7.39 -3.28
C ASP A 106 -10.98 -6.79 -1.87
N PHE A 107 -10.02 -5.88 -1.65
CA PHE A 107 -9.82 -5.20 -0.38
C PHE A 107 -9.20 -3.82 -0.59
N CYS A 108 -9.57 -2.85 0.24
CA CYS A 108 -8.95 -1.53 0.31
C CYS A 108 -8.44 -1.30 1.73
N LEU A 109 -7.20 -0.83 1.86
CA LEU A 109 -6.61 -0.43 3.14
C LEU A 109 -6.18 1.03 3.08
#